data_AF-A0A972XD32-F1
#
_entry.id   AF-A0A972XD32-F1
#
_cell.length_a   1.000
_cell.length_b   1.000
_cell.length_c   1.000
_cell.angle_alpha   90.00
_cell.angle_beta   90.00
_cell.angle_gamma   90.00
#
_symmetry.space_group_name_H-M   'P 1'
#
loop_
_entity.id
_entity.type
_entity.pdbx_description
1 polymer ?
#
loop_
_entity_poly.entity_id
_entity_poly.type
_entity_poly.pdbx_seq_one_letter_code
_entity_poly.pdbx_strand_id
1 'polypeptide(L)'
;MIVKLSELDTYEIAWAAHERWAYKRDLGYVSTKRIDQKRDDYAITREGMAGEWAVSKVLGVPVNLDLHPGGDPGWDFDFSGIKIDVKTSKAKYLLFNTMNSFKADFA
;
A
#
# COMPACT_ATOMS: atom_id res chain seq x y z
N MET A 1 -2.47 10.47 -17.37
CA MET A 1 -1.42 9.49 -17.70
C MET A 1 -1.89 8.12 -17.24
N ILE A 2 -1.78 7.08 -18.07
CA ILE A 2 -2.16 5.71 -17.71
C ILE A 2 -0.87 4.91 -17.56
N VAL A 3 -0.65 4.29 -16.40
CA VAL A 3 0.49 3.41 -16.15
C VAL A 3 0.06 1.97 -16.40
N LYS A 4 0.74 1.28 -17.32
CA LYS A 4 0.50 -0.13 -17.59
C LYS A 4 1.54 -0.97 -16.85
N LEU A 5 1.09 -1.81 -15.93
CA LEU A 5 1.92 -2.82 -15.28
C LEU A 5 2.11 -4.01 -16.23
N SER A 6 3.35 -4.48 -16.35
CA SER A 6 3.74 -5.67 -17.10
C SER A 6 3.42 -6.94 -16.33
N GLU A 7 3.50 -8.10 -16.99
CA GLU A 7 3.31 -9.39 -16.33
C GLU A 7 4.33 -9.61 -15.19
N LEU A 8 5.58 -9.22 -15.42
CA LEU A 8 6.62 -9.29 -14.40
C LEU A 8 6.26 -8.45 -13.16
N ASP A 9 5.82 -7.20 -13.36
CA ASP A 9 5.39 -6.36 -12.24
C ASP A 9 4.25 -7.03 -11.48
N THR A 10 3.27 -7.60 -12.19
CA THR A 10 2.13 -8.25 -11.53
C THR A 10 2.53 -9.49 -10.72
N TYR A 11 3.60 -10.17 -11.12
CA TYR A 11 4.19 -11.28 -10.37
C TYR A 11 4.92 -10.78 -9.13
N GLU A 12 5.79 -9.78 -9.26
CA GLU A 12 6.50 -9.15 -8.14
C GLU A 12 5.54 -8.58 -7.09
N ILE A 13 4.49 -7.89 -7.54
CA ILE A 13 3.43 -7.37 -6.68
C ILE A 13 2.73 -8.50 -5.93
N ALA A 14 2.42 -9.61 -6.60
CA ALA A 14 1.76 -10.76 -5.96
C ALA A 14 2.67 -11.40 -4.90
N TRP A 15 3.97 -11.56 -5.22
CA TRP A 15 4.95 -12.08 -4.29
C TRP A 15 5.09 -11.21 -3.05
N ALA A 16 5.37 -9.92 -3.24
CA ALA A 16 5.59 -8.99 -2.15
C ALA A 16 4.32 -8.78 -1.31
N ALA A 17 3.13 -8.81 -1.94
CA ALA A 17 1.87 -8.79 -1.21
C ALA A 17 1.66 -10.04 -0.36
N HIS A 18 2.10 -11.21 -0.84
CA HIS A 18 2.02 -12.45 -0.08
C HIS A 18 2.91 -12.40 1.15
N GLU A 19 4.17 -11.97 1.00
CA GLU A 19 5.12 -11.83 2.11
C GLU A 19 4.60 -10.85 3.16
N ARG A 20 4.13 -9.67 2.74
CA ARG A 20 3.60 -8.64 3.65
C ARG A 20 2.33 -9.10 4.36
N TRP A 21 1.44 -9.80 3.66
CA TRP A 21 0.23 -10.38 4.25
C TRP A 21 0.56 -11.49 5.26
N ALA A 22 1.41 -12.45 4.87
CA ALA A 22 1.80 -13.57 5.71
C ALA A 22 2.49 -13.08 6.99
N TYR A 23 3.44 -12.16 6.85
CA TYR A 23 4.15 -11.56 7.98
C TYR A 23 3.20 -10.89 8.99
N LYS A 24 2.25 -10.07 8.52
CA LYS A 24 1.26 -9.43 9.41
C LYS A 24 0.32 -10.45 10.05
N ARG A 25 -0.05 -11.49 9.32
CA ARG A 25 -0.90 -12.58 9.82
C ARG A 25 -0.20 -13.36 10.94
N ASP A 26 1.05 -13.73 10.74
CA ASP A 26 1.83 -14.53 11.69
C ASP A 26 2.09 -13.78 13.00
N LEU A 27 2.18 -12.45 12.93
CA LEU A 27 2.26 -11.57 14.10
C LEU A 27 0.91 -11.29 14.78
N GLY A 28 -0.20 -11.81 14.23
CA GLY A 28 -1.54 -11.57 14.77
C GLY A 28 -2.12 -10.18 14.47
N TYR A 29 -1.51 -9.42 13.55
CA TYR A 29 -1.95 -8.07 13.15
C TYR A 29 -3.06 -8.07 12.08
N VAL A 30 -3.86 -9.13 12.01
CA VAL A 30 -5.06 -9.17 11.17
C VAL A 30 -6.10 -8.21 11.75
N SER A 31 -6.36 -7.10 11.06
CA SER A 31 -7.28 -6.06 11.54
C SER A 31 -8.72 -6.56 11.49
N THR A 32 -9.31 -6.86 12.64
CA THR A 32 -10.76 -7.10 12.80
C THR A 32 -11.59 -5.82 12.65
N LYS A 33 -10.94 -4.65 12.56
CA LYS A 33 -11.57 -3.32 12.50
C LYS A 33 -11.86 -2.86 11.07
N ARG A 34 -11.76 -3.73 10.08
CA ARG A 34 -12.04 -3.38 8.67
C ARG A 34 -13.52 -3.04 8.50
N ILE A 35 -13.79 -1.97 7.75
CA ILE A 35 -15.15 -1.58 7.33
C ILE A 35 -15.71 -2.63 6.35
N ASP A 36 -14.86 -3.13 5.44
CA ASP A 36 -15.23 -4.20 4.52
C ASP A 36 -14.65 -5.54 5.00
N GLN A 37 -15.49 -6.31 5.69
CA GLN A 37 -15.13 -7.64 6.21
C GLN A 37 -15.26 -8.75 5.17
N LYS A 38 -15.81 -8.47 3.98
CA LYS A 38 -16.02 -9.49 2.94
C LYS A 38 -14.81 -9.69 2.04
N ARG A 39 -13.86 -8.76 2.08
CA ARG A 39 -12.68 -8.77 1.24
C ARG A 39 -11.52 -9.46 1.94
N ASP A 40 -10.81 -10.28 1.17
CA ASP A 40 -9.60 -10.95 1.59
C ASP A 40 -8.44 -9.96 1.83
N ASP A 41 -7.71 -10.17 2.92
CA ASP A 41 -6.60 -9.34 3.38
C ASP A 41 -5.43 -9.34 2.41
N TYR A 42 -5.17 -10.49 1.77
CA TYR A 42 -4.15 -10.60 0.73
C TYR A 42 -4.57 -9.81 -0.51
N ALA A 43 -5.81 -9.99 -0.98
CA ALA A 43 -6.32 -9.22 -2.12
C ALA A 43 -6.28 -7.69 -1.90
N ILE A 44 -6.54 -7.22 -0.69
CA ILE A 44 -6.42 -5.79 -0.33
C ILE A 44 -4.95 -5.36 -0.33
N THR A 45 -4.05 -6.15 0.25
CA THR A 45 -2.61 -5.85 0.29
C THR A 45 -2.06 -5.75 -1.14
N ARG A 46 -2.44 -6.69 -2.01
CA ARG A 46 -2.07 -6.71 -3.42
C ARG A 46 -2.58 -5.47 -4.18
N GLU A 47 -3.80 -5.02 -3.90
CA GLU A 47 -4.36 -3.80 -4.49
C GLU A 47 -3.57 -2.56 -4.07
N GLY A 48 -3.22 -2.43 -2.78
CA GLY A 48 -2.38 -1.34 -2.29
C GLY A 48 -1.02 -1.29 -2.99
N MET A 49 -0.33 -2.44 -3.02
CA MET A 49 0.99 -2.55 -3.65
C MET A 49 0.95 -2.31 -5.16
N ALA A 50 -0.15 -2.64 -5.85
CA ALA A 50 -0.31 -2.28 -7.25
C ALA A 50 -0.32 -0.76 -7.48
N GLY A 51 -0.91 0.00 -6.57
CA GLY A 51 -0.85 1.46 -6.58
C GLY A 51 0.56 1.99 -6.33
N GLU A 52 1.25 1.45 -5.31
CA GLU A 52 2.65 1.80 -5.01
C GLU A 52 3.56 1.57 -6.23
N TRP A 53 3.47 0.42 -6.91
CA TRP A 53 4.23 0.14 -8.14
C TRP A 53 3.91 1.12 -9.27
N ALA A 54 2.64 1.48 -9.43
CA ALA A 54 2.25 2.44 -10.46
C ALA A 54 2.88 3.81 -10.22
N VAL A 55 2.90 4.27 -8.97
CA VAL A 55 3.54 5.53 -8.57
C VAL A 55 5.06 5.45 -8.69
N SER A 56 5.66 4.35 -8.23
CA SER A 56 7.09 4.07 -8.37
C SER A 56 7.58 4.20 -9.81
N LYS A 57 6.86 3.64 -10.78
CA LYS A 57 7.19 3.76 -12.21
C LYS A 57 7.12 5.19 -12.76
N VAL A 58 6.23 6.00 -12.20
CA VAL A 58 6.06 7.40 -12.62
C VAL A 58 7.16 8.28 -12.03
N LEU A 59 7.49 8.07 -10.76
CA LEU A 59 8.46 8.88 -10.03
C LEU A 59 9.91 8.40 -10.22
N GLY A 60 10.10 7.16 -10.68
CA GLY A 60 11.42 6.54 -10.78
C GLY A 60 12.03 6.18 -9.42
N VAL A 61 11.18 5.96 -8.40
CA VAL A 61 11.59 5.63 -7.02
C VAL A 61 11.25 4.17 -6.75
N PRO A 62 12.14 3.35 -6.15
CA PRO A 62 11.82 1.96 -5.82
C PRO A 62 10.67 1.87 -4.81
N VAL A 63 9.86 0.81 -4.91
CA VAL A 63 8.84 0.52 -3.89
C VAL A 63 9.52 0.00 -2.63
N ASN A 64 9.04 0.42 -1.46
CA ASN A 64 9.49 -0.12 -0.20
C ASN A 64 8.93 -1.54 0.01
N LEU A 65 9.81 -2.54 0.06
CA LEU A 65 9.46 -3.94 0.27
C LEU A 65 9.69 -4.41 1.71
N ASP A 66 10.13 -3.52 2.60
CA ASP A 66 10.40 -3.87 3.98
C ASP A 66 9.13 -4.36 4.69
N LEU A 67 9.33 -5.34 5.58
CA LEU A 67 8.28 -5.94 6.39
C LEU A 67 8.29 -5.27 7.77
N HIS A 68 7.28 -4.44 8.03
CA HIS A 68 7.16 -3.72 9.30
C HIS A 68 6.06 -4.32 10.19
N PRO A 69 6.35 -4.65 11.47
CA PRO A 69 5.37 -5.18 12.41
C PRO A 69 4.41 -4.11 12.93
N GLY A 70 4.89 -2.87 13.06
CA GLY A 70 4.14 -1.70 13.52
C GLY A 70 3.67 -0.80 12.39
N GLY A 71 2.72 0.08 12.71
CA GLY A 71 2.18 1.07 11.78
C GLY A 71 3.29 1.78 11.02
N ASP A 72 3.18 1.71 9.70
CA ASP A 72 4.00 2.39 8.72
C ASP A 72 4.43 3.79 9.20
N PRO A 73 5.64 4.28 8.87
CA PRO A 73 6.02 5.68 9.10
C PRO A 73 4.91 6.68 8.73
N GLY A 74 4.04 6.31 7.80
CA GLY A 74 2.80 6.98 7.41
C GLY A 74 2.89 7.54 6.01
N TRP A 75 3.81 7.00 5.20
CA TRP A 75 4.09 7.37 3.83
C TRP A 75 4.81 6.20 3.15
N ASP A 76 4.50 5.97 1.88
CA ASP A 76 5.10 4.90 1.07
C ASP A 76 6.38 5.35 0.37
N PHE A 77 6.48 6.65 0.04
CA PHE A 77 7.61 7.23 -0.67
C PHE A 77 8.13 8.51 0.00
N ASP A 78 9.44 8.72 -0.11
CA ASP A 78 10.09 10.02 0.03
C ASP A 78 10.69 10.39 -1.33
N PHE A 79 10.12 11.41 -1.97
CA PHE A 79 10.57 11.87 -3.27
C PHE A 79 10.95 13.35 -3.19
N SER A 80 12.25 13.63 -3.29
CA SER A 80 12.78 14.99 -3.17
C SER A 80 12.41 15.69 -1.86
N GLY A 81 12.33 14.95 -0.74
CA GLY A 81 11.94 15.47 0.57
C GLY A 81 10.44 15.60 0.77
N ILE A 82 9.63 15.16 -0.19
CA ILE A 82 8.17 15.14 -0.11
C ILE A 82 7.73 13.72 0.24
N LYS A 83 6.92 13.59 1.29
CA LYS A 83 6.35 12.31 1.74
C LYS A 83 5.03 12.05 1.04
N ILE A 84 4.89 10.88 0.45
CA ILE A 84 3.71 10.49 -0.34
C ILE A 84 3.16 9.19 0.23
N ASP A 85 1.85 9.16 0.51
CA ASP A 85 1.11 7.99 0.99
C ASP A 85 0.09 7.55 -0.08
N VAL A 86 0.35 6.45 -0.76
CA VAL A 86 -0.45 5.98 -1.90
C VAL A 86 -1.68 5.23 -1.41
N LYS A 87 -2.85 5.81 -1.67
CA LYS A 87 -4.13 5.17 -1.39
C LYS A 87 -4.78 4.61 -2.64
N THR A 88 -4.89 3.29 -2.71
CA THR A 88 -5.69 2.61 -3.73
C THR A 88 -7.06 2.27 -3.18
N SER A 89 -8.11 2.71 -3.87
CA SER A 89 -9.49 2.50 -3.44
C SER A 89 -10.42 2.30 -4.62
N LYS A 90 -11.43 1.44 -4.43
CA LYS A 90 -12.60 1.35 -5.30
C LYS A 90 -13.66 2.41 -4.96
N ALA A 91 -13.56 3.05 -3.80
CA ALA A 91 -14.45 4.13 -3.41
C ALA A 91 -14.05 5.43 -4.12
N LYS A 92 -15.04 6.29 -4.37
CA LYS A 92 -14.80 7.63 -4.96
C LYS A 92 -14.10 8.60 -4.00
N TYR A 93 -13.97 8.24 -2.73
CA TYR A 93 -13.43 9.08 -1.67
C TYR A 93 -12.36 8.30 -0.90
N LEU A 94 -11.32 9.03 -0.47
CA LEU A 94 -10.37 8.52 0.50
C LEU A 94 -11.01 8.58 1.90
N LEU A 95 -10.90 7.48 2.62
CA LEU A 95 -11.46 7.36 3.97
C LEU A 95 -10.30 7.36 4.96
N PHE A 96 -10.20 8.44 5.73
CA PHE A 96 -9.24 8.57 6.82
C PHE A 96 -9.97 8.48 8.15
N ASN A 97 -9.38 7.79 9.14
CA ASN A 97 -9.96 7.71 10.48
C ASN A 97 -9.96 9.08 11.17
N THR A 98 -8.85 9.83 11.07
CA THR A 98 -8.74 11.22 11.53
C THR A 98 -7.73 11.96 10.65
N MET A 99 -7.89 13.29 10.50
CA MET A 99 -6.89 14.12 9.79
C MET A 99 -5.52 14.08 10.47
N ASN A 100 -5.47 13.94 11.79
CA ASN A 100 -4.21 13.87 12.56
C ASN A 100 -3.43 12.57 12.31
N SER A 101 -4.05 11.56 11.72
CA SER A 101 -3.36 10.33 11.31
C SER A 101 -2.65 10.48 9.96
N PHE A 102 -2.88 11.58 9.24
CA PHE A 102 -2.24 11.87 7.97
C PHE A 102 -0.86 12.50 8.20
N LYS A 103 0.19 11.76 7.87
CA LYS A 103 1.60 12.17 8.11
C LYS A 103 2.35 12.52 6.82
N ALA A 104 1.83 12.13 5.66
CA ALA A 104 2.40 12.45 4.37
C ALA A 104 2.02 13.88 3.95
N ASP A 105 2.77 14.45 3.03
CA ASP A 105 2.43 15.74 2.42
C ASP A 105 1.30 15.56 1.38
N PHE A 106 1.23 14.40 0.73
CA PHE A 106 0.23 14.04 -0.30
C PHE A 106 -0.30 12.60 -0.16
N ALA A 107 -1.56 12.39 -0.54
CA ALA A 107 -2.21 11.08 -0.70
C ALA A 107 -3.25 11.02 -1.81
#